data_AF-A0A8J2ZWD4-F1
#
_entry.id   AF-A0A8J2ZWD4-F1
#
_cell.length_a   1.000
_cell.length_b   1.000
_cell.length_c   1.000
_cell.angle_alpha   90.00
_cell.angle_beta   90.00
_cell.angle_gamma   90.00
#
_symmetry.space_group_name_H-M   'P 1'
#
loop_
_entity.id
_entity.type
_entity.pdbx_description
1 polymer ?
#
loop_
_entity_poly.entity_id
_entity_poly.type
_entity_poly.pdbx_seq_one_letter_code
_entity_poly.pdbx_strand_id
1 'polypeptide(L)'
;MKKLLMQNAWRYAKIGAKKYGGKAVEYFAEALKLSWKNYKALLAKKGGKIVAIQDWFLKKEFGHPSAVTQIQQSVYTVKKETAKAYFIEAYARECGVDIVNEFWVPKSVCI
;
A
#
# COMPACT_ATOMS: atom_id res chain seq x y z
N MET A 1 7.16 -11.28 -3.34
CA MET A 1 7.05 -10.66 -4.69
C MET A 1 6.30 -11.55 -5.70
N LYS A 2 6.80 -12.73 -6.07
CA LYS A 2 6.12 -13.65 -7.04
C LYS A 2 4.68 -14.03 -6.62
N LYS A 3 4.45 -14.24 -5.32
CA LYS A 3 3.13 -14.57 -4.75
C LYS A 3 2.08 -13.46 -4.96
N LEU A 4 2.45 -12.19 -4.77
CA LEU A 4 1.55 -11.05 -4.91
C LEU A 4 1.11 -10.85 -6.37
N LEU A 5 2.03 -11.02 -7.32
CA LEU A 5 1.73 -10.96 -8.76
C LEU A 5 0.72 -12.03 -9.17
N MET A 6 0.92 -13.27 -8.72
CA MET A 6 -0.01 -14.37 -8.99
C MET A 6 -1.38 -14.13 -8.37
N GLN A 7 -1.45 -13.64 -7.13
CA GLN A 7 -2.71 -13.31 -6.47
C GLN A 7 -3.48 -12.21 -7.20
N ASN A 8 -2.77 -11.16 -7.62
CA ASN A 8 -3.38 -10.06 -8.39
C ASN A 8 -3.85 -10.53 -9.77
N ALA A 9 -3.05 -11.33 -10.48
CA ALA A 9 -3.44 -11.93 -11.75
C ALA A 9 -4.71 -12.78 -11.59
N TRP A 10 -4.77 -13.66 -10.59
CA TRP A 10 -5.97 -14.45 -10.31
C TRP A 10 -7.19 -13.59 -9.97
N ARG A 11 -6.98 -12.49 -9.23
CA ARG A 11 -8.06 -11.54 -8.92
C ARG A 11 -8.61 -10.87 -10.17
N TYR A 12 -7.74 -10.33 -11.03
CA TYR A 12 -8.17 -9.69 -12.28
C TYR A 12 -8.82 -10.69 -13.23
N ALA A 13 -8.31 -11.91 -13.30
CA ALA A 13 -8.88 -12.97 -14.11
C ALA A 13 -10.31 -13.36 -13.67
N LYS A 14 -10.54 -13.46 -12.35
CA LYS A 14 -11.89 -13.68 -11.78
C LYS A 14 -12.84 -12.51 -12.06
N ILE A 15 -12.34 -11.28 -12.01
CA ILE A 15 -13.13 -10.09 -12.35
C ILE A 15 -13.51 -10.11 -13.84
N GLY A 16 -12.57 -10.46 -14.73
CA GLY A 16 -12.83 -10.61 -16.16
C GLY A 16 -13.90 -11.65 -16.45
N ALA A 17 -13.75 -12.85 -15.90
CA ALA A 17 -14.73 -13.93 -16.02
C ALA A 17 -16.12 -13.53 -15.48
N LYS A 18 -16.18 -12.83 -14.35
CA LYS A 18 -17.45 -12.34 -13.77
C LYS A 18 -18.14 -11.30 -14.65
N LYS A 19 -17.37 -10.43 -15.33
CA LYS A 19 -17.89 -9.29 -16.08
C LYS A 19 -18.23 -9.61 -17.52
N TYR A 20 -17.47 -10.50 -18.15
CA TYR A 20 -17.56 -10.81 -19.57
C TYR A 20 -17.97 -12.27 -19.86
N GLY A 21 -18.14 -13.09 -18.81
CA GLY A 21 -18.41 -14.52 -18.94
C GLY A 21 -17.14 -15.34 -19.22
N GLY A 22 -17.28 -16.66 -19.27
CA GLY A 22 -16.16 -17.59 -19.47
C GLY A 22 -15.43 -18.01 -18.17
N LYS A 23 -14.30 -18.69 -18.32
CA LYS A 23 -13.52 -19.24 -17.20
C LYS A 23 -12.36 -18.32 -16.84
N ALA A 24 -12.11 -18.13 -15.55
CA ALA A 24 -10.99 -17.28 -15.08
C ALA A 24 -9.63 -17.68 -15.68
N VAL A 25 -9.41 -18.97 -15.99
CA VAL A 25 -8.16 -19.44 -16.62
C VAL A 25 -7.93 -18.80 -17.99
N GLU A 26 -9.00 -18.54 -18.75
CA GLU A 26 -8.93 -17.92 -20.09
C GLU A 26 -8.44 -16.48 -20.02
N TYR A 27 -8.71 -15.80 -18.90
CA TYR A 27 -8.27 -14.42 -18.65
C TYR A 27 -6.90 -14.34 -17.97
N PHE A 28 -6.34 -15.47 -17.51
CA PHE A 28 -5.19 -15.46 -16.63
C PHE A 28 -3.94 -14.89 -17.28
N ALA A 29 -3.70 -15.20 -18.56
CA ALA A 29 -2.54 -14.70 -19.30
C ALA A 29 -2.55 -13.16 -19.43
N GLU A 30 -3.69 -12.57 -19.79
CA GLU A 30 -3.85 -11.12 -19.90
C GLU A 30 -3.85 -10.44 -18.52
N ALA A 31 -4.49 -11.06 -17.53
CA ALA A 31 -4.47 -10.59 -16.15
C ALA A 31 -3.06 -10.58 -15.56
N LEU A 32 -2.21 -11.53 -15.95
CA LEU A 32 -0.82 -11.59 -15.52
C LEU A 32 0.01 -10.47 -16.14
N LYS A 33 -0.16 -10.21 -17.45
CA LYS A 33 0.48 -9.07 -18.13
C LYS A 33 0.08 -7.75 -17.48
N LEU A 34 -1.22 -7.58 -17.17
CA LEU A 34 -1.73 -6.40 -16.47
C LEU A 34 -1.12 -6.26 -15.07
N SER A 35 -1.07 -7.36 -14.31
CA SER A 35 -0.46 -7.36 -12.98
C SER A 35 1.03 -7.01 -13.03
N TRP A 36 1.76 -7.48 -14.03
CA TRP A 36 3.19 -7.18 -14.21
C TRP A 36 3.41 -5.72 -14.64
N LYS A 37 2.56 -5.19 -15.53
CA LYS A 37 2.57 -3.78 -15.94
C LYS A 37 2.32 -2.86 -14.74
N ASN A 38 1.31 -3.16 -13.93
CA ASN A 38 1.00 -2.40 -12.73
C ASN A 38 2.13 -2.48 -11.70
N TYR A 39 2.72 -3.66 -11.52
CA TYR A 39 3.88 -3.84 -10.65
C TYR A 39 5.09 -3.02 -11.11
N LYS A 40 5.40 -3.04 -12.42
CA LYS A 40 6.46 -2.20 -12.99
C LYS A 40 6.15 -0.71 -12.88
N ALA A 41 4.90 -0.29 -13.09
CA ALA A 41 4.48 1.10 -12.92
C ALA A 41 4.61 1.55 -11.45
N LEU A 42 4.32 0.67 -10.49
CA LEU A 42 4.56 0.91 -9.08
C LEU A 42 6.05 1.00 -8.75
N LEU A 43 6.90 0.15 -9.34
CA LEU A 43 8.36 0.23 -9.18
C LEU A 43 8.96 1.48 -9.84
N ALA A 44 8.41 1.92 -10.98
CA ALA A 44 8.88 3.07 -11.75
C ALA A 44 8.43 4.41 -11.17
N LYS A 45 7.42 4.43 -10.28
CA LYS A 45 7.09 5.61 -9.48
C LYS A 45 8.24 5.87 -8.49
N LYS A 46 9.22 6.67 -8.91
CA LYS A 46 10.20 7.29 -8.01
C LYS A 46 9.46 8.22 -7.05
N GLY A 47 9.61 7.96 -5.75
CA GLY A 47 8.83 8.56 -4.68
C GLY A 47 8.21 7.45 -3.84
N GLY A 48 9.04 6.86 -2.97
CA GLY A 48 8.70 5.71 -2.14
C GLY A 48 7.49 5.99 -1.26
N LYS A 49 6.31 5.64 -1.76
CA LYS A 49 5.13 5.51 -0.91
C LYS A 49 5.35 4.26 -0.09
N ILE A 50 5.53 4.44 1.21
CA ILE A 50 5.39 3.35 2.18
C ILE A 50 4.01 2.73 1.91
N VAL A 51 3.99 1.49 1.45
CA VAL A 51 2.75 0.82 1.03
C VAL A 51 1.94 0.44 2.26
N ALA A 52 2.64 0.03 3.31
CA ALA A 52 2.08 -0.13 4.64
C ALA A 52 3.19 0.01 5.70
N ILE A 53 2.80 0.37 6.92
CA ILE A 53 3.63 0.26 8.12
C ILE A 53 3.08 -0.91 8.92
N GLN A 54 3.95 -1.76 9.47
CA GLN A 54 3.52 -2.92 10.26
C GLN A 54 2.60 -2.51 11.43
N ASP A 55 1.47 -3.20 11.57
CA ASP A 55 0.40 -2.87 12.52
C ASP A 55 0.87 -2.76 13.98
N TRP A 56 1.82 -3.61 14.39
CA TRP A 56 2.35 -3.59 15.76
C TRP A 56 3.09 -2.29 16.09
N PHE A 57 3.66 -1.62 15.08
CA PHE A 57 4.34 -0.34 15.26
C PHE A 57 3.33 0.78 15.47
N LEU A 58 2.22 0.78 14.72
CA LEU A 58 1.16 1.79 14.83
C LEU A 58 0.28 1.62 16.08
N LYS A 59 0.14 0.40 16.60
CA LYS A 59 -0.59 0.12 17.85
C LYS A 59 0.21 0.45 19.11
N LYS A 60 1.50 0.80 18.96
CA LYS A 60 2.31 1.21 20.10
C LYS A 60 1.82 2.58 20.53
N GLU A 61 1.40 2.71 21.79
CA GLU A 61 1.16 4.01 22.39
C GLU A 61 2.49 4.77 22.43
N PHE A 62 2.73 5.59 21.41
CA PHE A 62 3.75 6.61 21.52
C PHE A 62 3.23 7.60 22.56
N GLY A 63 4.08 8.03 23.50
CA GLY A 63 3.71 9.06 24.50
C GLY A 63 3.42 10.45 23.91
N HIS A 64 3.08 10.52 22.63
CA HIS A 64 2.65 11.69 21.87
C HIS A 64 1.27 11.41 21.26
N PRO A 65 0.40 12.43 21.16
CA PRO A 65 -0.95 12.28 20.61
C PRO A 65 -0.87 12.02 19.10
N SER A 66 -0.65 10.78 18.68
CA SER A 66 -0.39 10.46 17.27
C SER A 66 -0.79 9.03 16.92
N ALA A 67 -2.00 8.63 17.28
CA ALA A 67 -2.59 7.41 16.73
C ALA A 67 -3.42 7.78 15.50
N VAL A 68 -2.79 7.96 14.33
CA VAL A 68 -3.49 7.61 13.09
C VAL A 68 -3.46 6.09 13.01
N THR A 69 -4.43 5.47 13.66
CA THR A 69 -4.88 4.14 13.30
C THR A 69 -5.13 4.14 11.78
N GLN A 70 -4.74 3.07 11.09
CA GLN A 70 -5.05 2.86 9.67
C GLN A 70 -6.57 2.70 9.49
N ILE A 71 -7.34 3.74 9.81
CA ILE A 71 -8.76 3.78 9.56
C ILE A 71 -8.89 4.18 8.09
N GLN A 72 -8.78 3.13 7.29
CA GLN A 72 -9.25 2.99 5.92
C GLN A 72 -8.45 3.64 4.79
N GLN A 73 -7.82 4.82 4.90
CA GLN A 73 -7.10 5.43 3.76
C GLN A 73 -5.97 6.39 4.16
N SER A 74 -5.07 5.99 5.07
CA SER A 74 -3.91 6.83 5.40
C SER A 74 -2.97 6.93 4.20
N VAL A 75 -2.73 8.15 3.71
CA VAL A 75 -1.72 8.42 2.69
C VAL A 75 -0.43 8.80 3.41
N TYR A 76 0.61 7.99 3.24
CA TYR A 76 1.94 8.27 3.79
C TYR A 76 2.83 8.94 2.74
N THR A 77 3.29 10.15 3.06
CA THR A 77 4.23 10.91 2.24
C THR A 77 5.57 11.00 2.95
N VAL A 78 6.65 10.54 2.31
CA VAL A 78 8.01 10.65 2.87
C VAL A 78 8.51 12.08 2.68
N LYS A 79 8.78 12.79 3.78
CA LYS A 79 9.35 14.14 3.80
C LYS A 79 10.87 14.13 3.86
N LYS A 80 11.46 13.24 4.65
CA LYS A 80 12.92 13.09 4.78
C LYS A 80 13.30 11.62 4.89
N GLU A 81 14.49 11.27 4.42
CA GLU A 81 15.03 9.92 4.49
C GLU A 81 16.41 9.95 5.15
N THR A 82 16.63 9.02 6.08
CA THR A 82 17.94 8.71 6.63
C THR A 82 18.34 7.29 6.22
N ALA A 83 19.55 6.84 6.58
CA ALA A 83 19.97 5.47 6.34
C ALA A 83 19.02 4.43 6.97
N LYS A 84 18.44 4.73 8.15
CA LYS A 84 17.68 3.78 8.97
C LYS A 84 16.19 4.09 9.14
N ALA A 85 15.74 5.29 8.78
CA ALA A 85 14.34 5.70 8.99
C ALA A 85 13.85 6.68 7.93
N TYR A 86 12.53 6.71 7.75
CA TYR A 86 11.78 7.70 6.99
C TYR A 86 11.09 8.67 7.95
N PHE A 87 11.14 9.96 7.67
CA PHE A 87 10.26 10.95 8.27
C PHE A 87 9.05 11.09 7.38
N ILE A 88 7.87 10.78 7.91
CA ILE A 88 6.66 10.69 7.11
C ILE A 88 5.59 11.64 7.63
N GLU A 89 4.80 12.15 6.70
CA GLU A 89 3.53 12.80 6.95
C GLU A 89 2.43 11.80 6.61
N ALA A 90 1.60 11.47 7.60
CA ALA A 90 0.44 10.63 7.48
C ALA A 90 -0.81 11.51 7.45
N TYR A 91 -1.52 11.47 6.33
CA TYR A 91 -2.81 12.13 6.17
C TYR A 91 -3.92 11.09 6.29
N ALA A 92 -4.84 11.29 7.23
CA ALA A 92 -6.06 10.50 7.37
C ALA A 92 -7.27 11.43 7.42
N ARG A 93 -8.38 11.01 6.82
CA ARG A 93 -9.65 11.74 6.89
C ARG A 93 -10.65 10.91 7.67
N GLU A 94 -11.05 11.39 8.84
CA GLU A 94 -11.99 10.70 9.72
C GLU A 94 -13.16 11.63 10.04
N CYS A 95 -14.39 11.17 9.79
CA CYS A 95 -15.62 11.94 10.07
C CYS A 95 -15.64 13.37 9.50
N GLY A 96 -14.97 13.60 8.37
CA GLY A 96 -14.90 14.92 7.73
C GLY A 96 -13.81 15.85 8.28
N VAL A 97 -13.04 15.41 9.27
CA VAL A 97 -11.88 16.12 9.83
C VAL A 97 -10.59 15.55 9.22
N ASP A 98 -9.71 16.46 8.81
CA ASP A 98 -8.40 16.13 8.28
C ASP A 98 -7.40 15.98 9.43
N ILE A 99 -6.90 14.77 9.63
CA ILE A 99 -5.91 14.44 10.67
C ILE A 99 -4.56 14.28 9.97
N VAL A 100 -3.65 15.20 10.25
CA VAL A 100 -2.28 15.19 9.74
C VAL A 100 -1.33 14.89 10.89
N ASN A 101 -0.53 13.84 10.75
CA ASN A 101 0.48 13.48 11.73
C ASN A 101 1.85 13.35 11.08
N GLU A 102 2.88 13.81 11.76
CA GLU A 102 4.27 13.67 11.32
C GLU A 102 5.06 12.82 12.29
N PHE A 103 5.73 11.78 11.81
CA PHE A 103 6.54 10.93 12.67
C PHE A 103 7.67 10.21 11.93
N TRP A 104 8.65 9.75 12.71
CA TRP A 104 9.74 8.91 12.23
C TRP A 104 9.35 7.44 12.24
N VAL A 105 9.63 6.76 11.13
CA VAL A 105 9.37 5.34 10.94
C VAL A 105 10.65 4.63 10.53
N PRO A 106 11.11 3.63 11.30
CA PRO A 106 12.24 2.79 10.91
C PRO A 106 11.98 2.08 9.57
N LYS A 107 12.98 1.97 8.70
CA LYS A 107 12.81 1.26 7.41
C LYS A 107 12.44 -0.22 7.59
N SER A 108 12.83 -0.82 8.72
CA SER A 108 12.54 -2.22 9.07
C SER A 108 11.05 -2.51 9.25
N VAL A 109 10.23 -1.48 9.51
CA VAL A 109 8.79 -1.64 9.74
C VAL A 109 7.94 -1.17 8.56
N CYS A 110 8.56 -0.64 7.51
CA CYS A 110 7.91 -0.26 6.26
C CYS A 110 7.83 -1.48 5.31
N ILE A 111 6.68 -1.63 4.63
CA ILE A 111 6.40 -2.66 3.62
C ILE A 111 6.23 -2.02 2.25
#